data_AF-A0A819Q2J6-F1
#
_entry.id   AF-A0A819Q2J6-F1
#
_cell.length_a   1.000
_cell.length_b   1.000
_cell.length_c   1.000
_cell.angle_alpha   90.00
_cell.angle_beta   90.00
_cell.angle_gamma   90.00
#
_symmetry.space_group_name_H-M   'P 1'
#
loop_
_entity.id
_entity.type
_entity.pdbx_description
1 polymer ?
#
loop_
_entity_poly.entity_id
_entity_poly.type
_entity_poly.pdbx_seq_one_letter_code
_entity_poly.pdbx_strand_id
1 'polypeptide(L)'
;MYIKQWFSELPFITKGLFFIYLITGITVTFWPSLFIYVYYLYSTPIYTKIISYLYFGGILSVSYWYELVLFVIYSKSLEYEYMYLNNQKKYFICLLFGIVMILFLSILKPLQTSLLSESFVFYIIYLYNNYKNPNGTTVFTPALFVDNRYMIVLLIFVNAVFRKFYWTEYFIGITAGYIFMKLEQAKII
;
A
#
# COMPACT_ATOMS: atom_id res chain seq x y z
N MET A 1 -8.08 -20.86 15.36
CA MET A 1 -6.67 -21.33 15.34
C MET A 1 -5.89 -20.69 14.19
N TYR A 2 -6.40 -20.72 12.94
CA TYR A 2 -5.78 -20.12 11.75
C TYR A 2 -5.46 -18.61 11.84
N ILE A 3 -6.36 -17.78 12.38
CA ILE A 3 -6.13 -16.32 12.50
C ILE A 3 -4.95 -16.02 13.42
N LYS A 4 -4.87 -16.68 14.59
CA LYS A 4 -3.78 -16.49 15.55
C LYS A 4 -2.43 -16.87 14.95
N GLN A 5 -2.39 -17.96 14.17
CA GLN A 5 -1.20 -18.42 13.48
C GLN A 5 -0.76 -17.43 12.38
N TRP A 6 -1.69 -17.00 11.52
CA TRP A 6 -1.41 -16.01 10.48
C TRP A 6 -0.84 -14.70 11.06
N PHE A 7 -1.39 -14.23 12.18
CA PHE A 7 -0.89 -13.04 12.89
C PHE A 7 0.49 -13.23 13.52
N SER A 8 0.82 -14.43 14.00
CA SER A 8 2.15 -14.72 14.55
C SER A 8 3.24 -14.75 13.49
N GLU A 9 2.86 -15.00 12.22
CA GLU A 9 3.75 -14.99 11.07
C GLU A 9 3.90 -13.61 10.43
N LEU A 10 3.37 -12.53 11.03
CA LEU A 10 3.57 -11.19 10.49
C LEU A 10 4.91 -10.62 10.98
N PRO A 11 5.77 -10.12 10.08
CA PRO A 11 7.00 -9.46 10.47
C PRO A 11 6.70 -8.12 11.17
N PHE A 12 7.65 -7.64 11.97
CA PHE A 12 7.40 -6.62 12.99
C PHE A 12 6.83 -5.31 12.42
N ILE A 13 7.38 -4.81 11.31
CA ILE A 13 6.96 -3.52 10.74
C ILE A 13 5.58 -3.67 10.09
N THR A 14 5.36 -4.72 9.30
CA THR A 14 4.06 -5.03 8.69
C THR A 14 2.98 -5.20 9.75
N LYS A 15 3.29 -5.87 10.86
CA LYS A 15 2.39 -6.04 12.00
C LYS A 15 2.05 -4.71 12.65
N GLY A 16 3.04 -3.83 12.85
CA GLY A 16 2.81 -2.48 13.38
C GLY A 16 1.89 -1.65 12.48
N LEU A 17 2.17 -1.64 11.16
CA LEU A 17 1.35 -0.93 10.18
C LEU A 17 -0.08 -1.48 10.11
N PHE A 18 -0.25 -2.80 10.18
CA PHE A 18 -1.58 -3.42 10.26
C PHE A 18 -2.41 -2.87 11.43
N PHE A 19 -1.83 -2.79 12.63
CA PHE A 19 -2.54 -2.25 13.80
C PHE A 19 -2.87 -0.76 13.64
N ILE A 20 -1.97 0.01 13.04
CA ILE A 20 -2.23 1.43 12.74
C ILE A 20 -3.46 1.55 11.83
N TYR A 21 -3.48 0.83 10.70
CA TYR A 21 -4.63 0.83 9.79
C TYR A 21 -5.92 0.37 10.47
N LEU A 22 -5.85 -0.65 11.33
CA LEU A 22 -7.00 -1.16 12.09
C LEU A 22 -7.56 -0.10 13.03
N ILE A 23 -6.69 0.53 13.85
CA ILE A 23 -7.09 1.58 14.79
C ILE A 23 -7.67 2.76 14.02
N THR A 24 -7.03 3.22 12.95
CA THR A 24 -7.54 4.33 12.14
C THR A 24 -8.92 4.00 11.56
N GLY A 25 -9.11 2.79 11.01
CA GLY A 25 -10.40 2.36 10.47
C GLY A 25 -11.52 2.32 11.53
N ILE A 26 -11.22 1.86 12.75
CA ILE A 26 -12.15 1.88 13.90
C ILE A 26 -12.49 3.33 14.26
N THR A 27 -11.47 4.18 14.45
CA THR A 27 -11.67 5.58 14.85
C THR A 27 -12.53 6.33 13.84
N VAL A 28 -12.29 6.18 12.53
CA VAL A 28 -13.10 6.86 11.51
C VAL A 28 -14.55 6.37 11.52
N THR A 29 -14.76 5.08 11.74
CA THR A 29 -16.11 4.49 11.68
C THR A 29 -16.96 4.88 12.88
N PHE A 30 -16.41 4.86 14.09
CA PHE A 30 -17.18 5.06 15.32
C PHE A 30 -17.07 6.48 15.89
N TRP A 31 -16.00 7.21 15.55
CA TRP A 31 -15.82 8.62 15.91
C TRP A 31 -15.53 9.48 14.67
N PRO A 32 -16.44 9.53 13.69
CA PRO A 32 -16.25 10.34 12.48
C PRO A 32 -16.10 11.82 12.82
N SER A 33 -16.73 12.32 13.89
CA SER A 33 -16.59 13.71 14.36
C SER A 33 -15.16 14.03 14.83
N LEU A 34 -14.46 13.07 15.46
CA LEU A 34 -13.06 13.23 15.86
C LEU A 34 -12.15 13.25 14.62
N PHE A 35 -12.45 12.41 13.62
CA PHE A 35 -11.71 12.37 12.36
C PHE A 35 -11.91 13.64 11.54
N ILE A 36 -13.16 14.10 11.42
CA ILE A 36 -13.53 15.38 10.79
C ILE A 36 -12.86 16.52 11.56
N TYR A 37 -12.90 16.52 12.89
CA TYR A 37 -12.24 17.54 13.70
C TYR A 37 -10.73 17.59 13.46
N VAL A 38 -10.02 16.46 13.44
CA VAL A 38 -8.59 16.42 13.11
C VAL A 38 -8.35 16.88 11.66
N TYR A 39 -9.20 16.47 10.73
CA TYR A 39 -9.14 16.90 9.33
C TYR A 39 -9.29 18.43 9.17
N TYR A 40 -10.19 19.05 9.95
CA TYR A 40 -10.44 20.49 9.94
C TYR A 40 -9.44 21.30 10.80
N LEU A 41 -8.98 20.78 11.94
CA LEU A 41 -8.05 21.47 12.85
C LEU A 41 -6.67 21.63 12.21
N TYR A 42 -6.25 20.65 11.41
CA TYR A 42 -4.98 20.68 10.69
C TYR A 42 -5.14 21.13 9.22
N SER A 43 -6.01 22.11 8.98
CA SER A 43 -6.45 22.69 7.68
C SER A 43 -5.37 23.07 6.65
N THR A 44 -4.09 22.81 6.91
CA THR A 44 -3.08 22.82 5.85
C THR A 44 -3.25 21.58 4.95
N PRO A 45 -3.05 21.73 3.63
CA PRO A 45 -3.22 20.66 2.65
C PRO A 45 -2.26 19.46 2.84
N ILE A 46 -1.27 19.56 3.73
CA ILE A 46 -0.27 18.52 3.99
C ILE A 46 -0.77 17.53 5.05
N TYR A 47 -1.29 18.00 6.19
CA TYR A 47 -1.75 17.08 7.25
C TYR A 47 -3.00 16.29 6.85
N THR A 48 -3.91 16.92 6.11
CA THR A 48 -5.08 16.25 5.51
C THR A 48 -4.66 15.11 4.56
N LYS A 49 -3.57 15.31 3.82
CA LYS A 49 -2.96 14.27 2.97
C LYS A 49 -2.28 13.17 3.78
N ILE A 50 -1.55 13.49 4.84
CA ILE A 50 -0.92 12.47 5.71
C ILE A 50 -1.99 11.54 6.31
N ILE A 51 -3.12 12.09 6.75
CA ILE A 51 -4.22 11.28 7.28
C ILE A 51 -4.80 10.34 6.20
N SER A 52 -4.84 10.77 4.94
CA SER A 52 -5.30 9.94 3.81
C SER A 52 -4.38 8.74 3.49
N TYR A 53 -3.14 8.71 4.00
CA TYR A 53 -2.28 7.50 3.91
C TYR A 53 -2.74 6.39 4.83
N LEU A 54 -3.30 6.73 5.99
CA LEU A 54 -3.66 5.77 7.02
C LEU A 54 -5.10 5.27 6.86
N TYR A 55 -5.75 5.64 5.76
CA TYR A 55 -7.19 5.51 5.61
C TYR A 55 -7.59 4.77 4.33
N PHE A 56 -8.12 3.56 4.46
CA PHE A 56 -8.71 2.77 3.36
C PHE A 56 -10.25 2.87 3.30
N GLY A 57 -10.88 3.72 4.10
CA GLY A 57 -12.32 3.70 4.33
C GLY A 57 -12.70 3.34 5.77
N GLY A 58 -14.01 3.24 6.03
CA GLY A 58 -14.53 2.71 7.29
C GLY A 58 -14.37 1.19 7.36
N ILE A 59 -14.14 0.66 8.57
CA ILE A 59 -13.89 -0.77 8.84
C ILE A 59 -15.06 -1.67 8.45
N LEU A 60 -16.27 -1.12 8.28
CA LEU A 60 -17.45 -1.86 7.85
C LEU A 60 -17.50 -2.07 6.32
N SER A 61 -16.62 -1.43 5.55
CA SER A 61 -16.60 -1.54 4.08
C SER A 61 -15.78 -2.76 3.62
N VAL A 62 -16.29 -3.47 2.61
CA VAL A 62 -15.56 -4.59 1.98
C VAL A 62 -14.27 -4.10 1.31
N SER A 63 -14.28 -2.88 0.76
CA SER A 63 -13.09 -2.24 0.19
C SER A 63 -11.97 -2.07 1.20
N TYR A 64 -12.28 -1.65 2.44
CA TYR A 64 -11.28 -1.49 3.50
C TYR A 64 -10.54 -2.82 3.77
N TRP A 65 -11.29 -3.91 3.94
CA TRP A 65 -10.69 -5.21 4.21
C TRP A 65 -9.90 -5.74 3.02
N TYR A 66 -10.38 -5.52 1.81
CA TYR A 66 -9.65 -5.90 0.60
C TYR A 66 -8.30 -5.20 0.49
N GLU A 67 -8.26 -3.86 0.64
CA GLU A 67 -7.01 -3.10 0.59
C GLU A 67 -6.07 -3.49 1.74
N LEU A 68 -6.60 -3.69 2.94
CA LEU A 68 -5.82 -4.11 4.10
C LEU A 68 -5.20 -5.49 3.90
N VAL A 69 -5.94 -6.45 3.33
CA VAL A 69 -5.43 -7.79 3.04
C VAL A 69 -4.35 -7.73 1.97
N LEU A 70 -4.57 -6.99 0.87
CA LEU A 70 -3.54 -6.79 -0.15
C LEU A 70 -2.28 -6.16 0.46
N PHE A 71 -2.44 -5.07 1.20
CA PHE A 71 -1.35 -4.42 1.91
C PHE A 71 -0.57 -5.42 2.74
N VAL A 72 -1.22 -6.18 3.63
CA VAL A 72 -0.54 -7.11 4.52
C VAL A 72 0.18 -8.21 3.77
N ILE A 73 -0.44 -8.81 2.75
CA ILE A 73 0.18 -9.92 1.99
C ILE A 73 1.46 -9.43 1.32
N TYR A 74 1.40 -8.32 0.59
CA TYR A 74 2.56 -7.84 -0.16
C TYR A 74 3.61 -7.18 0.74
N SER A 75 3.20 -6.49 1.79
CA SER A 75 4.08 -5.89 2.81
C SER A 75 4.85 -6.98 3.56
N LYS A 76 4.16 -8.06 3.99
CA LYS A 76 4.78 -9.25 4.60
C LYS A 76 5.84 -9.85 3.68
N SER A 77 5.48 -10.11 2.42
CA SER A 77 6.39 -10.71 1.45
C SER A 77 7.60 -9.82 1.15
N LEU A 78 7.40 -8.50 1.02
CA LEU A 78 8.49 -7.55 0.79
C LEU A 78 9.41 -7.45 2.01
N GLU A 79 8.86 -7.36 3.22
CA GLU A 79 9.65 -7.30 4.46
C GLU A 79 10.50 -8.56 4.64
N TYR A 80 9.96 -9.74 4.33
CA TYR A 80 10.73 -10.98 4.37
C TYR A 80 11.86 -11.02 3.35
N GLU A 81 11.64 -10.58 2.11
CA GLU A 81 12.71 -10.47 1.10
C GLU A 81 13.85 -9.57 1.61
N TYR A 82 13.53 -8.41 2.20
CA TYR A 82 14.54 -7.52 2.76
C TYR A 82 15.20 -8.05 4.04
N MET A 83 14.48 -8.82 4.87
CA MET A 83 15.04 -9.50 6.05
C MET A 83 15.98 -10.63 5.66
N TYR A 84 15.61 -11.46 4.67
CA TYR A 84 16.45 -12.54 4.17
C TYR A 84 17.80 -12.02 3.65
N LEU A 85 17.79 -10.85 3.01
CA LEU A 85 19.00 -10.17 2.54
C LEU A 85 19.77 -9.41 3.64
N ASN A 86 19.45 -9.63 4.92
CA ASN A 86 20.03 -8.97 6.10
C ASN A 86 19.96 -7.43 6.05
N ASN A 87 18.92 -6.90 5.39
CA ASN A 87 18.79 -5.50 5.01
C ASN A 87 17.50 -4.87 5.55
N GLN A 88 17.18 -5.10 6.83
CA GLN A 88 15.97 -4.53 7.47
C GLN A 88 15.87 -3.00 7.32
N LYS A 89 17.01 -2.29 7.36
CA LYS A 89 17.05 -0.84 7.14
C LYS A 89 16.54 -0.44 5.74
N LYS A 90 16.78 -1.27 4.72
CA LYS A 90 16.31 -1.01 3.35
C LYS A 90 14.80 -1.13 3.22
N TYR A 91 14.16 -2.02 3.98
CA TYR A 91 12.71 -2.07 4.00
C TYR A 91 12.11 -0.78 4.54
N PHE A 92 12.69 -0.23 5.61
CA PHE A 92 12.26 1.06 6.15
C PHE A 92 12.48 2.22 5.15
N ILE A 93 13.64 2.25 4.48
CA ILE A 93 13.92 3.22 3.41
C ILE A 93 12.89 3.08 2.28
N CYS A 94 12.56 1.86 1.88
CA CYS A 94 11.55 1.56 0.87
C CYS A 94 10.17 2.10 1.25
N LEU A 95 9.72 1.90 2.50
CA LEU A 95 8.45 2.44 2.97
C LEU A 95 8.46 3.97 3.03
N LEU A 96 9.51 4.56 3.58
CA LEU A 96 9.67 6.02 3.66
C LEU A 96 9.69 6.66 2.27
N PHE A 97 10.43 6.08 1.33
CA PHE A 97 10.49 6.56 -0.04
C PHE A 97 9.11 6.54 -0.70
N GLY A 98 8.36 5.45 -0.54
CA GLY A 98 6.99 5.34 -1.05
C GLY A 98 6.08 6.45 -0.49
N ILE A 99 6.11 6.67 0.82
CA ILE A 99 5.35 7.75 1.46
C ILE A 99 5.75 9.11 0.91
N VAL A 100 7.04 9.43 0.85
CA VAL A 100 7.52 10.74 0.38
C VAL A 100 7.18 10.97 -1.09
N MET A 101 7.39 9.96 -1.95
CA MET A 101 7.14 10.10 -3.38
C MET A 101 5.67 10.19 -3.74
N ILE A 102 4.82 9.37 -3.12
CA ILE A 102 3.37 9.43 -3.36
C ILE A 102 2.82 10.79 -2.85
N LEU A 103 3.34 11.33 -1.73
CA LEU A 103 2.99 12.66 -1.25
C LEU A 103 3.36 13.72 -2.28
N PHE A 104 4.60 13.69 -2.77
CA PHE A 104 5.10 14.62 -3.77
C PHE A 104 4.27 14.57 -5.06
N LEU A 105 4.04 13.38 -5.61
CA LEU A 105 3.26 13.18 -6.83
C LEU A 105 1.81 13.65 -6.67
N SER A 106 1.20 13.43 -5.49
CA SER A 106 -0.19 13.84 -5.23
C SER A 106 -0.40 15.37 -5.18
N ILE A 107 0.67 16.15 -5.01
CA ILE A 107 0.61 17.63 -4.97
C ILE A 107 0.58 18.20 -6.40
N LEU A 108 1.06 17.43 -7.39
CA LEU A 108 1.04 17.85 -8.78
C LEU A 108 -0.41 17.93 -9.29
N LYS A 109 -0.77 19.07 -9.90
CA LYS A 109 -2.15 19.37 -10.37
C LYS A 109 -2.84 18.26 -11.18
N PRO A 110 -2.18 17.52 -12.10
CA PRO A 110 -2.87 16.44 -12.84
C PRO A 110 -3.08 15.15 -12.02
N LEU A 111 -2.55 15.08 -10.80
CA LEU A 111 -2.48 13.87 -9.98
C LEU A 111 -3.08 14.07 -8.58
N GLN A 112 -4.08 14.95 -8.45
CA GLN A 112 -4.80 15.08 -7.18
C GLN A 112 -5.60 13.81 -6.89
N THR A 113 -5.24 13.12 -5.81
CA THR A 113 -5.88 11.89 -5.35
C THR A 113 -6.60 12.11 -4.04
N SER A 114 -7.70 11.38 -3.87
CA SER A 114 -8.45 11.36 -2.62
C SER A 114 -7.91 10.34 -1.61
N LEU A 115 -7.25 9.28 -2.08
CA LEU A 115 -6.84 8.12 -1.26
C LEU A 115 -5.36 7.77 -1.50
N LEU A 116 -4.46 8.36 -0.72
CA LEU A 116 -3.02 8.08 -0.83
C LEU A 116 -2.65 6.67 -0.34
N SER A 117 -3.48 6.09 0.53
CA SER A 117 -3.37 4.72 0.99
C SER A 117 -3.48 3.70 -0.16
N GLU A 118 -4.43 3.85 -1.08
CA GLU A 118 -4.57 2.97 -2.26
C GLU A 118 -3.34 3.09 -3.18
N SER A 119 -2.85 4.32 -3.40
CA SER A 119 -1.60 4.56 -4.13
C SER A 119 -0.42 3.82 -3.48
N PHE A 120 -0.37 3.81 -2.15
CA PHE A 120 0.67 3.12 -1.38
C PHE A 120 0.56 1.59 -1.49
N VAL A 121 -0.65 1.03 -1.55
CA VAL A 121 -0.87 -0.40 -1.83
C VAL A 121 -0.35 -0.76 -3.22
N PHE A 122 -0.71 0.02 -4.25
CA PHE A 122 -0.20 -0.20 -5.60
C PHE A 122 1.33 -0.09 -5.69
N TYR A 123 1.94 0.82 -4.93
CA TYR A 123 3.39 0.93 -4.80
C TYR A 123 4.02 -0.37 -4.27
N ILE A 124 3.51 -0.92 -3.16
CA ILE A 124 4.07 -2.14 -2.56
C ILE A 124 3.85 -3.35 -3.48
N ILE A 125 2.66 -3.47 -4.07
CA ILE A 125 2.34 -4.52 -5.06
C ILE A 125 3.33 -4.44 -6.23
N TYR A 126 3.61 -3.24 -6.73
CA TYR A 126 4.55 -3.04 -7.82
C TYR A 126 5.95 -3.50 -7.45
N LEU A 127 6.45 -3.05 -6.31
CA LEU A 127 7.79 -3.41 -5.86
C LEU A 127 7.99 -4.89 -5.66
N TYR A 128 7.02 -5.57 -5.05
CA TYR A 128 7.12 -7.01 -4.86
C TYR A 128 7.11 -7.73 -6.21
N ASN A 129 6.09 -7.46 -7.04
CA ASN A 129 5.85 -8.24 -8.26
C ASN A 129 6.78 -7.91 -9.42
N ASN A 130 7.22 -6.66 -9.57
CA ASN A 130 7.97 -6.21 -10.75
C ASN A 130 9.43 -5.94 -10.47
N TYR A 131 9.83 -5.95 -9.19
CA TYR A 131 11.18 -5.62 -8.81
C TYR A 131 11.86 -6.67 -7.92
N LYS A 132 11.30 -7.01 -6.76
CA LYS A 132 11.95 -7.98 -5.86
C LYS A 132 11.76 -9.43 -6.31
N ASN A 133 10.57 -9.79 -6.79
CA ASN A 133 10.29 -11.14 -7.26
C ASN A 133 9.66 -11.14 -8.67
N PRO A 134 10.34 -10.61 -9.70
CA PRO A 134 9.77 -10.51 -11.05
C PRO A 134 9.51 -11.85 -11.70
N ASN A 135 10.32 -12.88 -11.43
CA ASN A 135 10.18 -14.20 -12.03
C ASN A 135 9.36 -15.18 -11.16
N GLY A 136 8.77 -14.69 -10.07
CA GLY A 136 7.91 -15.49 -9.21
C GLY A 136 6.50 -15.64 -9.76
N THR A 137 5.73 -16.51 -9.11
CA THR A 137 4.29 -16.71 -9.35
C THR A 137 3.51 -16.38 -8.09
N THR A 138 2.46 -15.58 -8.23
CA THR A 138 1.53 -15.25 -7.14
C THR A 138 0.20 -15.94 -7.37
N VAL A 139 -0.38 -16.45 -6.29
CA VAL A 139 -1.74 -17.01 -6.28
C VAL A 139 -2.73 -15.85 -6.31
N PHE A 140 -3.41 -15.65 -7.43
CA PHE A 140 -4.44 -14.62 -7.56
C PHE A 140 -5.80 -15.11 -7.03
N THR A 141 -6.16 -16.36 -7.34
CA THR A 141 -7.26 -17.10 -6.71
C THR A 141 -6.83 -18.55 -6.50
N PRO A 142 -7.53 -19.37 -5.68
CA PRO A 142 -7.16 -20.77 -5.47
C PRO A 142 -7.00 -21.61 -6.75
N ALA A 143 -7.54 -21.16 -7.89
CA ALA A 143 -7.42 -21.80 -9.20
C ALA A 143 -6.57 -21.03 -10.22
N LEU A 144 -6.09 -19.82 -9.90
CA LEU A 144 -5.34 -18.95 -10.82
C LEU A 144 -3.98 -18.56 -10.23
N PHE A 145 -2.92 -19.08 -10.85
CA PHE A 145 -1.54 -18.69 -10.58
C PHE A 145 -1.08 -17.77 -11.71
N VAL A 146 -0.43 -16.67 -11.36
CA VAL A 146 -0.08 -15.61 -12.30
C VAL A 146 1.39 -15.28 -12.11
N ASP A 147 2.15 -15.23 -13.21
CA ASP A 147 3.50 -14.69 -13.17
C ASP A 147 3.46 -13.25 -12.66
N ASN A 148 4.36 -12.91 -11.74
CA ASN A 148 4.36 -11.62 -11.08
C ASN A 148 4.47 -10.43 -12.07
N ARG A 149 5.12 -10.63 -13.22
CA ARG A 149 5.18 -9.67 -14.34
C ARG A 149 3.81 -9.25 -14.85
N TYR A 150 2.81 -10.14 -14.81
CA TYR A 150 1.45 -9.87 -15.28
C TYR A 150 0.50 -9.48 -14.15
N MET A 151 0.91 -9.58 -12.89
CA MET A 151 0.04 -9.36 -11.74
C MET A 151 -0.55 -7.96 -11.69
N ILE A 152 0.23 -6.95 -12.07
CA ILE A 152 -0.26 -5.56 -12.14
C ILE A 152 -1.30 -5.39 -13.22
N VAL A 153 -1.05 -5.91 -14.42
CA VAL A 153 -1.99 -5.84 -15.54
C VAL A 153 -3.31 -6.52 -15.18
N LEU A 154 -3.22 -7.67 -14.52
CA LEU A 154 -4.39 -8.39 -14.03
C LEU A 154 -5.15 -7.59 -12.97
N LEU A 155 -4.46 -6.96 -12.02
CA LEU A 155 -5.07 -6.11 -11.00
C LEU A 155 -5.75 -4.88 -11.61
N ILE A 156 -5.18 -4.27 -12.65
CA ILE A 156 -5.84 -3.19 -13.40
C ILE A 156 -7.13 -3.73 -14.02
N PHE A 157 -7.05 -4.86 -14.73
CA PHE A 157 -8.21 -5.45 -15.40
C PHE A 157 -9.33 -5.76 -14.40
N VAL A 158 -9.01 -6.44 -13.31
CA VAL A 158 -9.97 -6.82 -12.27
C VAL A 158 -10.59 -5.58 -11.63
N ASN A 159 -9.78 -4.58 -11.28
CA ASN A 159 -10.34 -3.37 -10.69
C ASN A 159 -11.13 -2.53 -11.69
N ALA A 160 -10.77 -2.52 -12.99
CA ALA A 160 -11.51 -1.80 -14.02
C ALA A 160 -12.86 -2.45 -14.35
N VAL A 161 -12.96 -3.78 -14.26
CA VAL A 161 -14.19 -4.54 -14.56
C VAL A 161 -15.11 -4.62 -13.34
N PHE A 162 -14.57 -4.87 -12.15
CA PHE A 162 -15.36 -5.21 -10.97
C PHE A 162 -15.43 -4.09 -9.92
N ARG A 163 -14.67 -2.99 -10.09
CA ARG A 163 -14.62 -1.90 -9.12
C ARG A 163 -14.55 -0.53 -9.79
N LYS A 164 -14.71 0.52 -9.00
CA LYS A 164 -14.36 1.87 -9.44
C LYS A 164 -12.84 1.99 -9.37
N PHE A 165 -12.18 1.86 -10.52
CA PHE A 165 -10.72 1.98 -10.60
C PHE A 165 -10.30 3.44 -10.65
N TYR A 166 -9.56 3.87 -9.63
CA TYR A 166 -9.00 5.21 -9.61
C TYR A 166 -7.64 5.21 -10.30
N TRP A 167 -7.67 5.58 -11.58
CA TRP A 167 -6.48 5.63 -12.44
C TRP A 167 -5.36 6.48 -11.82
N THR A 168 -5.70 7.59 -11.18
CA THR A 168 -4.73 8.51 -10.59
C THR A 168 -3.94 7.85 -9.46
N GLU A 169 -4.62 7.21 -8.51
CA GLU A 169 -4.02 6.47 -7.39
C GLU A 169 -3.11 5.33 -7.89
N TYR A 170 -3.59 4.61 -8.90
CA TYR A 170 -2.78 3.60 -9.58
C TYR A 170 -1.52 4.20 -10.20
N PHE A 171 -1.64 5.23 -11.04
CA PHE A 171 -0.49 5.84 -11.72
C PHE A 171 0.54 6.39 -10.74
N ILE A 172 0.10 7.01 -9.65
CA ILE A 172 1.00 7.52 -8.61
C ILE A 172 1.77 6.37 -7.94
N GLY A 173 1.07 5.31 -7.52
CA GLY A 173 1.71 4.16 -6.87
C GLY A 173 2.74 3.48 -7.76
N ILE A 174 2.38 3.22 -9.02
CA ILE A 174 3.26 2.58 -10.01
C ILE A 174 4.46 3.47 -10.34
N THR A 175 4.23 4.78 -10.52
CA THR A 175 5.30 5.74 -10.82
C THR A 175 6.30 5.81 -9.66
N ALA A 176 5.82 5.91 -8.42
CA ALA A 176 6.69 5.87 -7.25
C ALA A 176 7.51 4.57 -7.19
N GLY A 177 6.89 3.42 -7.49
CA GLY A 177 7.54 2.12 -7.49
C GLY A 177 8.61 2.00 -8.57
N TYR A 178 8.31 2.50 -9.76
CA TYR A 178 9.25 2.55 -10.88
C TYR A 178 10.47 3.44 -10.57
N ILE A 179 10.25 4.63 -10.00
CA ILE A 179 11.35 5.53 -9.62
C ILE A 179 12.23 4.87 -8.56
N PHE A 180 11.64 4.28 -7.51
CA PHE A 180 12.40 3.56 -6.47
C PHE A 180 13.30 2.47 -7.09
N MET A 181 12.71 1.62 -7.92
CA MET A 181 13.43 0.55 -8.62
C MET A 181 14.62 1.10 -9.43
N LYS A 182 14.41 2.20 -10.18
CA LYS A 182 15.48 2.81 -10.99
C LYS A 182 16.61 3.38 -10.14
N LEU A 183 16.27 4.02 -9.02
CA LEU A 183 17.28 4.56 -8.09
C LEU A 183 18.08 3.44 -7.40
N GLU A 184 17.44 2.34 -6.99
CA GLU A 184 18.15 1.20 -6.38
C GLU A 184 19.03 0.48 -7.41
N GLN A 185 18.55 0.31 -8.66
CA GLN A 185 19.36 -0.23 -9.77
C GLN A 185 20.58 0.65 -10.08
N ALA A 186 20.43 1.96 -9.97
CA ALA A 186 21.52 2.93 -10.13
C ALA A 186 22.43 3.03 -8.89
N LYS A 187 22.14 2.29 -7.80
CA LYS A 187 22.85 2.34 -6.51
C LYS A 187 22.88 3.73 -5.86
N ILE A 188 21.86 4.55 -6.12
CA ILE A 188 21.71 5.86 -5.49
C ILE A 188 21.13 5.72 -4.07
N ILE A 189 20.28 4.70 -3.88
CA ILE A 189 19.65 4.31 -2.61
C ILE A 189 19.88 2.83 -2.30
#